data_AF-A0A812LDM9-F1
#
_entry.id   AF-A0A812LDM9-F1
#
_cell.length_a   1.000
_cell.length_b   1.000
_cell.length_c   1.000
_cell.angle_alpha   90.00
_cell.angle_beta   90.00
_cell.angle_gamma   90.00
#
_symmetry.space_group_name_H-M   'P 1'
#
loop_
_entity.id
_entity.type
_entity.pdbx_description
1 polymer ?
#
loop_
_entity_poly.entity_id
_entity_poly.type
_entity_poly.pdbx_seq_one_letter_code
_entity_poly.pdbx_strand_id
1 'polypeptide(L)'
;AAKLEETQGNEKMVELILTRAIDSLAANGVTPDRDMWLKQAEEAEKTGFIKTCQAIIKVTIKVGVDEDVKGMKQNWIQDADAAINRNSIEVARAIYNNAVMHLKGKKGLWLRLAELETKYGNAESLDN
;
A
#
# COMPACT_ATOMS: atom_id res chain seq x y z
N ALA A 1 14.87 -4.35 -8.65
CA ALA A 1 15.38 -2.97 -8.74
C ALA A 1 15.04 -2.19 -7.46
N ALA A 2 13.77 -1.94 -7.15
CA ALA A 2 13.34 -1.23 -5.93
C ALA A 2 13.95 -1.77 -4.62
N LYS A 3 13.90 -3.09 -4.39
CA LYS A 3 14.50 -3.74 -3.21
C LYS A 3 16.01 -3.44 -3.03
N LEU A 4 16.74 -3.28 -4.14
CA LEU A 4 18.20 -3.05 -4.11
C LEU A 4 18.54 -1.61 -3.70
N GLU A 5 17.71 -0.64 -4.10
CA GLU A 5 17.88 0.78 -3.78
C GLU A 5 17.51 1.11 -2.34
N GLU A 6 16.54 0.41 -1.75
CA GLU A 6 16.20 0.56 -0.34
C GLU A 6 17.34 0.10 0.58
N THR A 7 18.02 -1.01 0.24
CA THR A 7 19.26 -1.42 0.93
C THR A 7 20.39 -0.39 0.82
N GLN A 8 20.36 0.49 -0.18
CA GLN A 8 21.34 1.59 -0.34
C GLN A 8 20.89 2.90 0.31
N GLY A 9 19.71 2.94 0.96
CA GLY A 9 19.15 4.15 1.55
C GLY A 9 18.63 5.16 0.52
N ASN A 10 18.40 4.74 -0.72
CA ASN A 10 18.01 5.63 -1.81
C ASN A 10 16.48 5.66 -2.00
N GLU A 11 15.77 6.05 -0.93
CA GLU A 11 14.30 5.98 -0.82
C GLU A 11 13.56 6.71 -1.95
N LYS A 12 14.10 7.86 -2.39
CA LYS A 12 13.52 8.64 -3.51
C LYS A 12 13.53 7.85 -4.83
N MET A 13 14.53 6.99 -4.99
CA MET A 13 14.73 6.25 -6.22
C MET A 13 13.84 5.00 -6.27
N VAL A 14 13.55 4.41 -5.11
CA VAL A 14 12.51 3.38 -4.93
C VAL A 14 11.14 3.88 -5.42
N GLU A 15 10.71 5.06 -4.97
CA GLU A 15 9.45 5.67 -5.43
C GLU A 15 9.46 5.93 -6.95
N LEU A 16 10.58 6.41 -7.50
CA LEU A 16 10.73 6.68 -8.93
C LEU A 16 10.66 5.40 -9.78
N ILE A 17 11.36 4.35 -9.37
CA ILE A 17 11.35 3.05 -10.07
C ILE A 17 9.95 2.44 -10.03
N LEU A 18 9.27 2.49 -8.90
CA LEU A 18 7.91 1.95 -8.77
C LEU A 18 6.91 2.71 -9.63
N THR A 19 6.98 4.04 -9.63
CA THR A 19 6.14 4.88 -10.50
C THR A 19 6.39 4.56 -11.97
N ARG A 20 7.65 4.46 -12.38
CA ARG A 20 8.03 4.08 -13.75
C ARG A 20 7.62 2.65 -14.11
N ALA A 21 7.68 1.73 -13.17
CA ALA A 21 7.26 0.35 -13.39
C ALA A 21 5.76 0.29 -13.69
N ILE A 22 4.93 0.97 -12.89
CA ILE A 22 3.49 1.07 -13.12
C ILE A 22 3.18 1.72 -14.47
N ASP A 23 3.81 2.85 -14.77
CA ASP A 23 3.61 3.57 -16.04
C ASP A 23 4.03 2.73 -17.24
N SER A 24 5.17 2.03 -17.14
CA SER A 24 5.65 1.11 -18.17
C SER A 24 4.74 -0.11 -18.35
N LEU A 25 4.19 -0.66 -17.25
CA LEU A 25 3.22 -1.76 -17.30
C LEU A 25 1.91 -1.32 -17.96
N ALA A 26 1.40 -0.14 -17.59
CA ALA A 26 0.22 0.44 -18.21
C ALA A 26 0.45 0.74 -19.71
N ALA A 27 1.62 1.28 -20.07
CA ALA A 27 2.00 1.55 -21.45
C ALA A 27 2.14 0.28 -22.31
N ASN A 28 2.55 -0.85 -21.70
CA ASN A 28 2.60 -2.15 -22.36
C ASN A 28 1.23 -2.84 -22.47
N GLY A 29 0.14 -2.19 -22.05
CA GLY A 29 -1.21 -2.77 -22.09
C GLY A 29 -1.42 -3.89 -21.07
N VAL A 30 -0.50 -4.07 -20.12
CA VAL A 30 -0.70 -4.99 -18.99
C VAL A 30 -1.70 -4.30 -18.08
N THR A 31 -2.91 -4.84 -18.01
CA THR A 31 -3.90 -4.33 -17.06
C THR A 31 -3.35 -4.59 -15.67
N PRO A 32 -3.08 -3.55 -14.88
CA PRO A 32 -2.46 -3.71 -13.57
C PRO A 32 -3.42 -4.43 -12.62
N ASP A 33 -3.18 -5.73 -12.43
CA ASP A 33 -3.91 -6.57 -11.48
C ASP A 33 -3.58 -6.16 -10.05
N ARG A 34 -4.58 -5.66 -9.31
CA ARG A 34 -4.39 -5.22 -7.91
C ARG A 34 -3.88 -6.35 -7.02
N ASP A 35 -4.34 -7.58 -7.21
CA ASP A 35 -3.86 -8.75 -6.44
C ASP A 35 -2.36 -9.02 -6.69
N MET A 36 -1.88 -8.83 -7.92
CA MET A 36 -0.46 -9.02 -8.24
C MET A 36 0.39 -7.99 -7.48
N TRP A 37 -0.02 -6.72 -7.48
CA TRP A 37 0.69 -5.66 -6.78
C TRP A 37 0.62 -5.81 -5.25
N LEU A 38 -0.53 -6.23 -4.71
CA LEU A 38 -0.66 -6.57 -3.30
C LEU A 38 0.33 -7.67 -2.92
N LYS A 39 0.43 -8.76 -3.70
CA LYS A 39 1.43 -9.79 -3.48
C LYS A 39 2.86 -9.25 -3.51
N GLN A 40 3.18 -8.36 -4.44
CA GLN A 40 4.50 -7.72 -4.49
C GLN A 40 4.80 -6.88 -3.24
N ALA A 41 3.79 -6.19 -2.70
CA ALA A 41 3.91 -5.43 -1.46
C ALA A 41 4.11 -6.36 -0.25
N GLU A 42 3.33 -7.45 -0.16
CA GLU A 42 3.48 -8.49 0.87
C GLU A 42 4.86 -9.14 0.83
N GLU A 43 5.39 -9.45 -0.37
CA GLU A 43 6.74 -9.96 -0.52
C GLU A 43 7.80 -8.94 -0.08
N ALA A 44 7.60 -7.65 -0.39
CA ALA A 44 8.51 -6.60 0.03
C ALA A 44 8.55 -6.48 1.55
N GLU A 45 7.39 -6.47 2.21
CA GLU A 45 7.26 -6.48 3.66
C GLU A 45 7.94 -7.71 4.30
N LYS A 46 7.71 -8.92 3.78
CA LYS A 46 8.34 -10.16 4.27
C LYS A 46 9.86 -10.13 4.18
N THR A 47 10.40 -9.45 3.18
CA THR A 47 11.85 -9.26 3.02
C THR A 47 12.42 -8.11 3.87
N GLY A 48 11.58 -7.41 4.65
CA GLY A 48 11.98 -6.27 5.48
C GLY A 48 12.01 -4.93 4.74
N PHE A 49 11.56 -4.90 3.48
CA PHE A 49 11.57 -3.68 2.66
C PHE A 49 10.24 -2.91 2.79
N ILE A 50 10.04 -2.28 3.96
CA ILE A 50 8.78 -1.62 4.32
C ILE A 50 8.52 -0.39 3.43
N LYS A 51 9.56 0.40 3.10
CA LYS A 51 9.37 1.63 2.30
C LYS A 51 8.92 1.29 0.87
N THR A 52 9.52 0.26 0.28
CA THR A 52 9.15 -0.31 -1.02
C THR A 52 7.71 -0.81 -0.99
N CYS A 53 7.32 -1.53 0.06
CA CYS A 53 5.94 -1.97 0.26
C CYS A 53 4.96 -0.79 0.27
N GLN A 54 5.22 0.23 1.09
CA GLN A 54 4.38 1.42 1.18
C GLN A 54 4.26 2.15 -0.16
N ALA A 55 5.37 2.28 -0.89
CA ALA A 55 5.40 2.91 -2.21
C ALA A 55 4.60 2.11 -3.25
N ILE A 56 4.71 0.76 -3.27
CA ILE A 56 3.90 -0.11 -4.14
C ILE A 56 2.41 0.13 -3.88
N ILE A 57 2.00 0.11 -2.62
CA ILE A 57 0.59 0.31 -2.25
C ILE A 57 0.12 1.71 -2.65
N LYS A 58 0.91 2.75 -2.41
CA LYS A 58 0.58 4.13 -2.76
C LYS A 58 0.34 4.33 -4.26
N VAL A 59 1.11 3.66 -5.13
CA VAL A 59 0.90 3.73 -6.58
C VAL A 59 -0.23 2.82 -7.06
N THR A 60 -0.43 1.67 -6.40
CA THR A 60 -1.42 0.65 -6.78
C THR A 60 -2.84 0.99 -6.30
N ILE A 61 -2.99 1.65 -5.15
CA ILE A 61 -4.29 1.91 -4.53
C ILE A 61 -5.21 2.81 -5.36
N LYS A 62 -4.65 3.54 -6.34
CA LYS A 62 -5.40 4.37 -7.30
C LYS A 62 -5.81 3.60 -8.56
N VAL A 63 -5.25 2.42 -8.75
CA VAL A 63 -5.35 1.67 -9.99
C VAL A 63 -6.57 0.74 -9.94
N GLY A 64 -7.47 0.89 -10.90
CA GLY A 64 -8.68 0.06 -11.04
C GLY A 64 -9.72 0.27 -9.95
N VAL A 65 -9.69 1.39 -9.22
CA VAL A 65 -10.70 1.73 -8.22
C VAL A 65 -11.78 2.59 -8.88
N ASP A 66 -13.04 2.33 -8.55
CA ASP A 66 -14.18 3.16 -8.96
C ASP A 66 -13.98 4.64 -8.63
N GLU A 67 -14.47 5.53 -9.49
CA GLU A 67 -14.46 6.99 -9.26
C GLU A 67 -15.35 7.40 -8.07
N ASP A 68 -16.30 6.54 -7.69
CA ASP A 68 -17.16 6.71 -6.54
C ASP A 68 -16.46 6.46 -5.20
N VAL A 69 -16.43 7.49 -4.36
CA VAL A 69 -15.87 7.46 -2.98
C VAL A 69 -16.35 6.25 -2.14
N LYS A 70 -17.59 5.80 -2.36
CA LYS A 70 -18.16 4.65 -1.63
C LYS A 70 -17.53 3.32 -2.09
N GLY A 71 -17.35 3.14 -3.41
CA GLY A 71 -16.67 1.99 -4.01
C GLY A 71 -15.19 1.97 -3.61
N MET A 72 -14.51 3.13 -3.69
CA MET A 72 -13.13 3.29 -3.23
C MET A 72 -12.93 2.78 -1.80
N LYS A 73 -13.78 3.27 -0.89
CA LYS A 73 -13.73 2.86 0.52
C LYS A 73 -13.92 1.35 0.68
N GLN A 74 -14.89 0.74 -0.01
CA GLN A 74 -15.15 -0.70 0.13
C GLN A 74 -14.01 -1.54 -0.44
N ASN A 75 -13.42 -1.14 -1.56
CA ASN A 75 -12.26 -1.82 -2.14
C ASN A 75 -11.08 -1.76 -1.17
N TRP A 76 -10.71 -0.57 -0.69
CA TRP A 76 -9.56 -0.42 0.21
C TRP A 76 -9.73 -1.17 1.52
N ILE A 77 -10.94 -1.23 2.07
CA ILE A 77 -11.20 -2.03 3.27
C ILE A 77 -11.03 -3.52 2.98
N GLN A 78 -11.56 -4.02 1.85
CA GLN A 78 -11.38 -5.42 1.47
C GLN A 78 -9.91 -5.77 1.22
N ASP A 79 -9.19 -4.90 0.52
CA ASP A 79 -7.76 -5.07 0.23
C ASP A 79 -6.95 -5.10 1.55
N ALA A 80 -7.26 -4.20 2.49
CA ALA A 80 -6.60 -4.19 3.79
C ALA A 80 -6.95 -5.42 4.65
N ASP A 81 -8.20 -5.87 4.65
CA ASP A 81 -8.63 -7.08 5.37
C ASP A 81 -7.95 -8.34 4.81
N ALA A 82 -7.85 -8.42 3.48
CA ALA A 82 -7.11 -9.49 2.80
C ALA A 82 -5.62 -9.49 3.20
N ALA A 83 -4.98 -8.32 3.26
CA ALA A 83 -3.60 -8.19 3.70
C ALA A 83 -3.41 -8.64 5.16
N ILE A 84 -4.32 -8.24 6.07
CA ILE A 84 -4.31 -8.71 7.47
C ILE A 84 -4.45 -10.24 7.53
N ASN A 85 -5.35 -10.81 6.75
CA ASN A 85 -5.57 -12.26 6.71
C ASN A 85 -4.36 -13.03 6.15
N ARG A 86 -3.55 -12.40 5.31
CA ARG A 86 -2.27 -12.92 4.80
C ARG A 86 -1.08 -12.64 5.74
N ASN A 87 -1.36 -12.08 6.93
CA ASN A 87 -0.39 -11.72 7.96
C ASN A 87 0.55 -10.56 7.55
N SER A 88 0.08 -9.70 6.64
CA SER A 88 0.81 -8.52 6.16
C SER A 88 0.21 -7.23 6.69
N ILE A 89 0.73 -6.80 7.84
CA ILE A 89 0.20 -5.69 8.62
C ILE A 89 0.65 -4.33 8.07
N GLU A 90 1.90 -4.19 7.63
CA GLU A 90 2.41 -2.96 7.03
C GLU A 90 1.70 -2.67 5.71
N VAL A 91 1.39 -3.70 4.93
CA VAL A 91 0.56 -3.57 3.72
C VAL A 91 -0.81 -3.00 4.08
N ALA A 92 -1.50 -3.61 5.06
CA ALA A 92 -2.81 -3.15 5.50
C ALA A 92 -2.77 -1.70 6.03
N ARG A 93 -1.73 -1.37 6.81
CA ARG A 93 -1.50 -0.01 7.31
C ARG A 93 -1.30 0.97 6.17
N ALA A 94 -0.45 0.64 5.19
CA ALA A 94 -0.19 1.49 4.04
C ALA A 94 -1.48 1.76 3.25
N ILE A 95 -2.34 0.74 3.08
CA ILE A 95 -3.64 0.89 2.42
C ILE A 95 -4.52 1.88 3.18
N TYR A 96 -4.69 1.67 4.49
CA TYR A 96 -5.51 2.56 5.31
C TYR A 96 -4.96 3.99 5.37
N ASN A 97 -3.64 4.16 5.46
CA ASN A 97 -3.00 5.48 5.51
C ASN A 97 -3.24 6.28 4.22
N ASN A 98 -3.03 5.63 3.06
CA ASN A 98 -3.35 6.24 1.76
C ASN A 98 -4.86 6.52 1.63
N ALA A 99 -5.71 5.61 2.11
CA ALA A 99 -7.14 5.75 2.10
C ALA A 99 -7.64 6.95 2.91
N VAL A 100 -7.13 7.16 4.13
CA VAL A 100 -7.49 8.33 4.96
C VAL A 100 -6.91 9.63 4.38
N MET A 101 -5.74 9.57 3.75
CA MET A 101 -5.16 10.73 3.06
C MET A 101 -6.00 11.18 1.86
N HIS A 102 -6.62 10.24 1.14
CA HIS A 102 -7.52 10.55 0.02
C HIS A 102 -8.93 10.91 0.50
N LEU A 103 -9.48 10.15 1.44
CA LEU A 103 -10.82 10.32 1.99
C LEU A 103 -10.80 10.96 3.37
N LYS A 104 -10.17 12.13 3.49
CA LYS A 104 -10.00 12.87 4.76
C LYS A 104 -11.31 13.13 5.50
N GLY A 105 -12.46 13.15 4.80
CA GLY A 105 -13.78 13.37 5.39
C GLY A 105 -14.47 12.14 6.01
N LYS A 106 -13.92 10.93 5.90
CA LYS A 106 -14.59 9.70 6.36
C LYS A 106 -14.00 9.16 7.66
N LYS A 107 -14.61 9.53 8.79
CA LYS A 107 -14.27 9.04 10.14
C LYS A 107 -14.17 7.51 10.25
N GLY A 108 -14.93 6.75 9.46
CA GLY A 108 -14.91 5.28 9.50
C GLY A 108 -13.59 4.64 9.06
N LEU A 109 -12.82 5.28 8.16
CA LEU A 109 -11.49 4.78 7.77
C LEU A 109 -10.45 5.06 8.85
N TRP A 110 -10.53 6.26 9.46
CA TRP A 110 -9.70 6.62 10.60
C TRP A 110 -9.90 5.69 11.79
N LEU A 111 -11.15 5.32 12.08
CA LEU A 111 -11.45 4.36 13.13
C LEU A 111 -10.81 3.01 12.84
N ARG A 112 -10.94 2.50 11.60
CA ARG A 112 -10.32 1.24 11.18
C ARG A 112 -8.80 1.27 11.32
N LEU A 113 -8.16 2.36 10.89
CA LEU A 113 -6.72 2.55 11.04
C LEU A 113 -6.32 2.55 12.52
N ALA A 114 -7.06 3.27 13.37
CA ALA A 114 -6.81 3.27 14.81
C ALA A 114 -7.02 1.89 15.46
N GLU A 115 -8.03 1.13 15.03
CA GLU A 115 -8.25 -0.26 15.47
C GLU A 115 -7.09 -1.16 15.04
N LEU A 116 -6.58 -0.98 13.82
CA LEU A 116 -5.41 -1.70 13.30
C LEU A 116 -4.16 -1.38 14.15
N GLU A 117 -3.87 -0.09 14.39
CA GLU A 117 -2.77 0.33 15.25
C GLU A 117 -2.95 -0.16 16.70
N THR A 118 -4.17 -0.27 17.19
CA THR A 118 -4.41 -0.81 18.53
C THR A 118 -4.13 -2.31 18.61
N LYS A 119 -4.46 -3.07 17.55
CA LYS A 119 -4.27 -4.52 17.49
C LYS A 119 -2.84 -4.93 17.13
N TYR A 120 -2.21 -4.19 16.24
CA TYR A 120 -0.94 -4.55 15.63
C TYR A 120 0.14 -3.47 15.74
N GLY A 121 -0.19 -2.29 16.27
CA GLY A 121 0.78 -1.23 16.51
C GLY A 121 1.71 -1.62 17.65
N ASN A 122 2.86 -2.18 17.30
CA ASN A 122 4.03 -2.11 18.14
C ASN A 122 4.63 -0.70 18.01
N ALA A 123 5.15 -0.18 19.13
CA ALA A 123 5.66 1.17 19.29
C ALA A 123 6.81 1.55 18.32
N GLU A 124 7.39 0.58 17.59
CA GLU A 124 8.44 0.80 16.60
C GLU A 124 7.93 1.33 15.25
N SER A 125 6.64 1.20 14.94
CA SER A 125 6.08 1.67 13.68
C SER A 125 5.89 3.19 13.59
N LEU A 126 6.14 3.92 14.69
CA LEU A 126 5.97 5.38 14.76
C LEU A 126 7.27 6.15 14.50
N ASP A 127 8.41 5.49 14.28
CA ASP A 127 9.71 6.14 14.15
C ASP A 127 10.40 5.79 12.80
N ASN A 128 10.02 6.51 11.74
CA ASN A 128 10.90 6.99 10.64
C ASN A 128 10.12 7.64 9.48
#